data_AF-A0AAD5C3Z2-F1
#
_entry.id   AF-A0AAD5C3Z2-F1
#
_cell.length_a   1.000
_cell.length_b   1.000
_cell.length_c   1.000
_cell.angle_alpha   90.00
_cell.angle_beta   90.00
_cell.angle_gamma   90.00
#
_symmetry.space_group_name_H-M   'P 1'
#
loop_
_entity.id
_entity.type
_entity.pdbx_description
1 polymer ?
#
loop_
_entity_poly.entity_id
_entity_poly.type
_entity_poly.pdbx_seq_one_letter_code
_entity_poly.pdbx_strand_id
1 'polypeptide(L)'
;MQVKRDLMHVVERNKEKSDAAEAYESIYAAGKRKEQIQDFMDCITDLREYDVPYHVRFAIDNDIRSGLWYDVHVSSDGVTLERRHDLLQRAEVHVCAFDIETTKLPLKFPDAEYDLVMMISYMIDGRGYLIINRECVGEDIEDLEYTPKPEFEGHFKVTNVKNEEELIKLWFSHMREVKPGIYVTYNGDFFDWPFLESRAAHHGLRMNDVCLSL
;
A
#
# COMPACT_ATOMS: atom_id res chain seq x y z
N MET A 1 19.53 9.11 8.20
CA MET A 1 19.44 8.13 9.31
C MET A 1 20.73 7.97 10.13
N GLN A 2 21.91 8.36 9.64
CA GLN A 2 23.18 8.21 10.39
C GLN A 2 23.18 8.98 11.72
N VAL A 3 22.80 10.26 11.69
CA VAL A 3 22.76 11.15 12.88
C VAL A 3 21.86 10.61 14.01
N LYS A 4 20.69 10.03 13.68
CA LYS A 4 19.80 9.43 14.68
C LYS A 4 20.50 8.29 15.43
N ARG A 5 21.21 7.40 14.70
CA ARG A 5 21.95 6.29 15.33
C ARG A 5 23.08 6.80 16.22
N ASP A 6 23.78 7.84 15.75
CA ASP A 6 24.93 8.41 16.46
C ASP A 6 24.50 9.16 17.73
N LEU A 7 23.26 9.66 17.83
CA LEU A 7 22.79 10.40 19.01
C LEU A 7 21.90 9.59 19.94
N MET A 8 21.24 8.52 19.47
CA MET A 8 20.30 7.74 20.29
C MET A 8 20.95 7.21 21.58
N HIS A 9 22.13 6.59 21.44
CA HIS A 9 22.86 6.02 22.58
C HIS A 9 23.36 7.09 23.57
N VAL A 10 23.65 8.30 23.08
CA VAL A 10 24.04 9.44 23.92
C VAL A 10 22.86 9.86 24.79
N VAL A 11 21.67 9.99 24.18
CA VAL A 11 20.44 10.39 24.85
C VAL A 11 20.01 9.34 25.89
N GLU A 12 20.02 8.06 25.54
CA GLU A 12 19.70 6.96 26.45
C GLU A 12 20.60 6.99 27.69
N ARG A 13 21.92 7.09 27.49
CA ARG A 13 22.91 7.20 28.56
C ARG A 13 22.67 8.42 29.45
N ASN A 14 22.40 9.58 28.86
CA ASN A 14 22.22 10.81 29.63
C ASN A 14 20.93 10.79 30.44
N LYS A 15 19.88 10.16 29.90
CA LYS A 15 18.62 9.96 30.62
C LYS A 15 18.81 9.05 31.83
N GLU A 16 19.48 7.91 31.67
CA GLU A 16 19.82 7.01 32.78
C GLU A 16 20.64 7.71 33.87
N LYS A 17 21.64 8.52 33.48
CA LYS A 17 22.42 9.34 34.43
C LYS A 17 21.53 10.33 35.20
N SER A 18 20.61 11.00 34.50
CA SER A 18 19.69 11.97 35.10
C SER A 18 18.73 11.29 36.08
N ASP A 19 18.12 10.18 35.68
CA ASP A 19 17.19 9.41 36.51
C ASP A 19 17.89 8.89 37.79
N ALA A 20 19.12 8.41 37.67
CA ALA A 20 19.93 7.98 38.80
C ALA A 20 20.29 9.14 39.76
N ALA A 21 20.61 10.32 39.22
CA ALA A 21 20.90 11.51 40.02
C ALA A 21 19.66 12.01 40.77
N GLU A 22 18.51 12.03 40.10
CA GLU A 22 17.23 12.42 40.71
C GLU A 22 16.81 11.44 41.82
N ALA A 23 16.95 10.13 41.59
CA ALA A 23 16.71 9.12 42.61
C ALA A 23 17.61 9.31 43.85
N TYR A 24 18.90 9.62 43.65
CA TYR A 24 19.84 9.86 44.74
C TYR A 24 19.52 11.13 45.53
N GLU A 25 19.21 12.24 44.86
CA GLU A 25 18.80 13.51 45.48
C GLU A 25 17.47 13.38 46.25
N SER A 26 16.56 12.51 45.79
CA SER A 26 15.28 12.25 46.48
C SER A 26 15.44 11.54 47.83
N ILE A 27 16.51 10.75 48.01
CA ILE A 27 16.78 9.96 49.22
C ILE A 27 17.61 10.75 50.25
N TYR A 28 18.49 11.65 49.79
CA TYR A 28 19.38 12.42 50.65
C TYR A 28 19.15 13.93 50.50
N ALA A 29 18.66 14.59 51.56
CA ALA A 29 18.48 16.04 51.60
C ALA A 29 19.82 16.79 51.37
N ALA A 30 19.96 17.33 50.15
CA ALA A 30 20.82 18.43 49.69
C ALA A 30 22.27 18.49 50.24
N GLY A 31 23.20 17.82 49.56
CA GLY A 31 24.63 18.16 49.59
C GLY A 31 25.02 19.10 48.45
N LYS A 32 25.81 20.15 48.72
CA LYS A 32 26.26 21.17 47.74
C LYS A 32 26.88 20.55 46.48
N ARG A 33 26.30 20.81 45.31
CA ARG A 33 26.89 20.52 43.99
C ARG A 33 28.22 21.29 43.84
N LYS A 34 29.31 20.56 43.60
CA LYS A 34 30.57 21.15 43.08
C LYS A 34 30.34 21.47 41.61
N GLU A 35 30.63 22.71 41.20
CA GLU A 35 30.67 23.08 39.79
C GLU A 35 31.80 22.31 39.10
N GLN A 36 31.41 21.28 38.34
CA GLN A 36 32.27 20.54 37.44
C GLN A 36 32.00 21.07 36.03
N ILE A 37 33.04 21.21 35.21
CA ILE A 37 32.88 21.60 33.80
C ILE A 37 32.02 20.54 33.12
N GLN A 38 30.81 20.91 32.71
CA GLN A 38 29.85 20.02 32.08
C GLN A 38 30.24 19.76 30.63
N ASP A 39 30.30 18.49 30.23
CA ASP A 39 30.45 18.11 28.82
C ASP A 39 29.16 18.46 28.07
N PHE A 40 29.26 19.18 26.95
CA PHE A 40 28.09 19.53 26.12
C PHE A 40 27.33 18.30 25.61
N MET A 41 28.01 17.15 25.45
CA MET A 41 27.35 15.90 25.09
C MET A 41 26.39 15.40 26.17
N ASP A 42 26.63 15.72 27.44
CA ASP A 42 25.74 15.36 28.55
C ASP A 42 24.49 16.27 28.61
N CYS A 43 24.48 17.39 27.86
CA CYS A 43 23.31 18.28 27.75
C CYS A 43 22.27 17.79 26.72
N ILE A 44 22.60 16.78 25.90
CA ILE A 44 21.66 16.22 24.93
C ILE A 44 20.77 15.20 25.65
N THR A 45 19.55 15.61 26.01
CA THR A 45 18.66 14.81 26.86
C THR A 45 17.52 14.15 26.10
N ASP A 46 17.24 14.56 24.86
CA ASP A 46 16.12 14.04 24.08
C ASP A 46 16.35 14.22 22.56
N LEU A 47 15.67 13.41 21.76
CA LEU A 47 15.51 13.60 20.33
C LEU A 47 14.02 13.84 20.03
N ARG A 48 13.69 14.86 19.24
CA ARG A 48 12.31 15.23 18.93
C ARG A 48 12.02 15.06 17.46
N GLU A 49 10.80 14.62 17.14
CA GLU A 49 10.25 14.53 15.77
C GLU A 49 11.14 13.76 14.78
N TYR A 50 12.01 12.87 15.29
CA TYR A 50 13.01 12.14 14.51
C TYR A 50 12.44 10.92 13.79
N ASP A 51 11.20 10.55 14.11
CA ASP A 51 10.46 9.39 13.62
C ASP A 51 9.32 9.76 12.68
N VAL A 52 9.13 11.05 12.39
CA VAL A 52 8.16 11.52 11.40
C VAL A 52 8.59 11.04 10.01
N PRO A 53 7.79 10.24 9.29
CA PRO A 53 8.12 9.80 7.95
C PRO A 53 8.30 11.01 7.02
N TYR A 54 9.31 10.97 6.15
CA TYR A 54 9.66 12.12 5.30
C TYR A 54 8.49 12.63 4.45
N HIS A 55 7.72 11.73 3.85
CA HIS A 55 6.56 12.12 3.03
C HIS A 55 5.45 12.79 3.86
N VAL A 56 5.27 12.39 5.12
CA VAL A 56 4.33 13.03 6.06
C VAL A 56 4.85 14.42 6.44
N ARG A 57 6.13 14.53 6.79
CA ARG A 57 6.78 15.81 7.09
C ARG A 57 6.63 16.79 5.93
N PHE A 58 6.96 16.35 4.72
CA PHE A 58 6.82 17.15 3.50
C PHE A 58 5.37 17.64 3.32
N ALA A 59 4.38 16.76 3.49
CA ALA A 59 2.97 17.12 3.36
C ALA A 59 2.50 18.11 4.43
N ILE A 60 2.97 17.98 5.67
CA ILE A 60 2.66 18.89 6.77
C ILE A 60 3.27 20.27 6.50
N ASP A 61 4.59 20.33 6.26
CA ASP A 61 5.33 21.58 6.14
C ASP A 61 4.89 22.41 4.93
N ASN A 62 4.43 21.75 3.85
CA ASN A 62 3.96 22.40 2.62
C ASN A 62 2.43 22.52 2.51
N ASP A 63 1.69 22.12 3.56
CA ASP A 63 0.22 22.04 3.56
C ASP A 63 -0.39 21.29 2.36
N ILE A 64 0.25 20.21 1.94
CA ILE A 64 -0.20 19.36 0.83
C ILE A 64 -1.09 18.25 1.36
N ARG A 65 -2.23 17.99 0.70
CA ARG A 65 -3.16 16.91 1.05
C ARG A 65 -3.63 16.17 -0.21
N SER A 66 -3.77 14.86 -0.09
CA SER A 66 -4.36 14.04 -1.15
C SER A 66 -5.83 14.42 -1.38
N GLY A 67 -6.29 14.29 -2.62
CA GLY A 67 -7.68 14.58 -3.02
C GLY A 67 -8.02 16.07 -3.22
N LEU A 68 -7.02 16.95 -3.22
CA LEU A 68 -7.15 18.37 -3.57
C LEU A 68 -6.47 18.66 -4.91
N TRP A 69 -6.89 19.78 -5.53
CA TRP A 69 -6.32 20.25 -6.78
C TRP A 69 -5.12 21.17 -6.53
N TYR A 70 -4.10 21.03 -7.37
CA TYR A 70 -2.89 21.84 -7.32
C TYR A 70 -2.41 22.18 -8.73
N ASP A 71 -1.94 23.40 -8.93
CA ASP A 71 -1.11 23.76 -10.08
C ASP A 71 0.35 23.43 -9.73
N VAL A 72 1.02 22.69 -10.61
CA VAL A 72 2.40 22.22 -10.39
C VAL A 72 3.34 23.01 -11.29
N HIS A 73 4.30 23.70 -10.67
CA HIS A 73 5.34 24.43 -11.39
C HIS A 73 6.70 23.79 -11.14
N VAL A 74 7.41 23.48 -12.23
CA VAL A 74 8.73 22.86 -12.21
C VAL A 74 9.76 23.87 -12.74
N SER A 75 10.82 24.10 -11.97
CA SER A 75 11.91 25.02 -12.29
C SER A 75 13.27 24.41 -11.97
N SER A 76 14.37 25.09 -12.34
CA SER A 76 15.73 24.69 -11.92
C SER A 76 15.91 24.62 -10.42
N ASP A 77 15.12 25.39 -9.68
CA ASP A 77 15.25 25.59 -8.24
C ASP A 77 14.33 24.67 -7.44
N GLY A 78 13.48 23.88 -8.12
CA GLY A 78 12.61 22.87 -7.51
C GLY A 78 11.19 22.82 -8.09
N VAL A 79 10.34 22.09 -7.38
CA VAL A 79 8.91 21.91 -7.69
C VAL A 79 8.07 22.65 -6.66
N THR A 80 7.09 23.43 -7.11
CA THR A 80 6.11 24.10 -6.26
C THR A 80 4.70 23.65 -6.60
N LEU A 81 3.85 23.55 -5.57
CA LEU A 81 2.45 23.15 -5.69
C LEU A 81 1.57 24.27 -5.13
N GLU A 82 0.75 24.88 -5.97
CA GLU A 82 -0.20 25.91 -5.55
C GLU A 82 -1.62 25.34 -5.50
N ARG A 83 -2.26 25.41 -4.32
CA ARG A 83 -3.58 24.82 -4.11
C ARG A 83 -4.67 25.58 -4.88
N ARG A 84 -5.45 24.85 -5.66
CA ARG A 84 -6.60 25.36 -6.42
C ARG A 84 -7.89 25.29 -5.62
N HIS A 85 -8.14 26.35 -4.84
CA HIS A 85 -9.32 26.49 -3.97
C HIS A 85 -10.64 26.65 -4.72
N ASP A 86 -10.59 27.03 -6.00
CA ASP A 86 -11.72 27.17 -6.90
C ASP A 86 -12.32 25.82 -7.33
N LEU A 87 -11.54 24.73 -7.26
CA LEU A 87 -11.97 23.40 -7.65
C LEU A 87 -12.40 22.58 -6.42
N LEU A 88 -13.70 22.55 -6.16
CA LEU A 88 -14.29 21.85 -5.01
C LEU A 88 -14.59 20.37 -5.28
N GLN A 89 -14.98 20.03 -6.51
CA GLN A 89 -15.30 18.66 -6.89
C GLN A 89 -14.01 17.85 -7.07
N ARG A 90 -13.97 16.64 -6.51
CA ARG A 90 -12.82 15.73 -6.67
C ARG A 90 -12.76 15.19 -8.09
N ALA A 91 -11.57 14.85 -8.54
CA ALA A 91 -11.39 14.12 -9.78
C ALA A 91 -12.08 12.75 -9.71
N GLU A 92 -12.69 12.34 -10.80
CA GLU A 92 -13.11 10.96 -11.01
C GLU A 92 -11.87 10.11 -11.31
N VAL A 93 -11.80 8.94 -10.70
CA VAL A 93 -10.70 7.99 -10.88
C VAL A 93 -11.27 6.68 -11.37
N HIS A 94 -10.52 5.98 -12.23
CA HIS A 94 -10.86 4.62 -12.62
C HIS A 94 -10.70 3.69 -11.42
N VAL A 95 -11.78 3.04 -11.03
CA VAL A 95 -11.82 2.09 -9.90
C VAL A 95 -12.00 0.69 -10.45
N CYS A 96 -11.08 -0.21 -10.08
CA CYS A 96 -11.20 -1.63 -10.36
C CYS A 96 -11.43 -2.39 -9.06
N ALA A 97 -12.63 -2.94 -8.88
CA ALA A 97 -12.90 -3.91 -7.83
C ALA A 97 -12.71 -5.32 -8.40
N PHE A 98 -11.92 -6.18 -7.76
CA PHE A 98 -11.74 -7.56 -8.22
C PHE A 98 -11.69 -8.56 -7.07
N ASP A 99 -11.98 -9.80 -7.42
CA ASP A 99 -11.98 -10.96 -6.53
C ASP A 99 -11.58 -12.20 -7.34
N ILE A 100 -10.77 -13.07 -6.76
CA ILE A 100 -10.34 -14.32 -7.38
C ILE A 100 -10.99 -15.52 -6.71
N GLU A 101 -11.34 -16.51 -7.53
CA GLU A 101 -11.67 -17.84 -7.03
C GLU A 101 -10.55 -18.79 -7.40
N THR A 102 -10.26 -19.73 -6.49
CA THR A 102 -9.16 -20.68 -6.65
C THR A 102 -9.66 -22.10 -6.44
N THR A 103 -8.93 -23.07 -6.99
CA THR A 103 -9.08 -24.45 -6.55
C THR A 103 -8.65 -24.57 -5.08
N LYS A 104 -9.10 -25.65 -4.44
CA LYS A 104 -8.58 -26.06 -3.14
C LYS A 104 -8.81 -27.54 -2.92
N LEU A 105 -7.95 -28.14 -2.10
CA LEU A 105 -8.18 -29.49 -1.61
C LEU A 105 -9.40 -29.55 -0.66
N PRO A 106 -10.12 -30.69 -0.60
CA PRO A 106 -11.19 -30.89 0.38
C PRO A 106 -10.70 -30.65 1.81
N LEU A 107 -11.47 -29.87 2.58
CA LEU A 107 -11.21 -29.56 4.00
C LEU A 107 -9.89 -28.82 4.28
N LYS A 108 -9.26 -28.21 3.27
CA LYS A 108 -8.07 -27.36 3.42
C LYS A 108 -8.33 -25.95 2.92
N PHE A 109 -7.46 -25.03 3.32
CA PHE A 109 -7.34 -23.72 2.68
C PHE A 109 -6.64 -23.85 1.33
N PRO A 110 -6.89 -22.92 0.38
CA PRO A 110 -6.14 -22.85 -0.87
C PRO A 110 -4.66 -22.60 -0.64
N ASP A 111 -3.81 -23.16 -1.50
CA ASP A 111 -2.36 -23.03 -1.43
C ASP A 111 -1.78 -22.72 -2.82
N ALA A 112 -1.18 -21.54 -2.96
CA ALA A 112 -0.71 -21.06 -4.26
C ALA A 112 0.43 -21.90 -4.87
N GLU A 113 1.07 -22.78 -4.09
CA GLU A 113 2.11 -23.68 -4.62
C GLU A 113 1.51 -24.70 -5.62
N TYR A 114 0.28 -25.16 -5.40
CA TYR A 114 -0.34 -26.23 -6.22
C TYR A 114 -1.79 -25.99 -6.62
N ASP A 115 -2.53 -25.11 -5.95
CA ASP A 115 -3.86 -24.70 -6.38
C ASP A 115 -3.78 -23.65 -7.51
N LEU A 116 -4.82 -23.62 -8.34
CA LEU A 116 -4.92 -22.75 -9.52
C LEU A 116 -5.93 -21.64 -9.30
N VAL A 117 -5.73 -20.48 -9.94
CA VAL A 117 -6.78 -19.48 -10.14
C VAL A 117 -7.78 -20.03 -11.16
N MET A 118 -9.03 -20.21 -10.74
CA MET A 118 -10.08 -20.76 -11.59
C MET A 118 -10.86 -19.66 -12.31
N MET A 119 -11.02 -18.49 -11.70
CA MET A 119 -11.63 -17.32 -12.32
C MET A 119 -11.17 -16.03 -11.64
N ILE A 120 -11.19 -14.93 -12.39
CA ILE A 120 -11.03 -13.56 -11.87
C ILE A 120 -12.27 -12.78 -12.27
N SER A 121 -13.04 -12.36 -11.28
CA SER A 121 -14.16 -11.45 -11.49
C SER A 121 -13.73 -10.03 -11.14
N TYR A 122 -14.15 -9.06 -11.95
CA TYR A 122 -13.81 -7.67 -11.68
C TYR A 122 -14.80 -6.70 -12.31
N MET A 123 -14.91 -5.52 -11.71
CA MET A 123 -15.69 -4.40 -12.21
C MET A 123 -14.81 -3.18 -12.36
N ILE A 124 -14.85 -2.56 -13.54
CA ILE A 124 -14.21 -1.28 -13.82
C ILE A 124 -15.30 -0.26 -14.09
N ASP A 125 -15.42 0.75 -13.23
CA ASP A 125 -16.39 1.85 -13.35
C ASP A 125 -17.83 1.38 -13.68
N GLY A 126 -18.27 0.31 -13.00
CA GLY A 126 -19.61 -0.26 -13.16
C GLY A 126 -19.76 -1.31 -14.28
N ARG A 127 -18.71 -1.57 -15.08
CA ARG A 127 -18.72 -2.63 -16.09
C ARG A 127 -18.08 -3.90 -15.55
N GLY A 128 -18.84 -4.99 -15.55
CA GLY A 128 -18.38 -6.30 -15.09
C GLY A 128 -17.62 -7.08 -16.16
N TYR A 129 -16.62 -7.82 -15.69
CA TYR A 129 -15.82 -8.74 -16.48
C TYR A 129 -15.56 -10.00 -15.67
N LEU A 130 -15.51 -11.13 -16.36
CA LEU A 130 -15.20 -12.42 -15.75
C LEU A 130 -14.27 -13.19 -16.69
N ILE A 131 -13.08 -13.51 -16.21
CA ILE A 131 -12.13 -14.36 -16.95
C ILE A 131 -12.18 -15.75 -16.34
N ILE A 132 -12.34 -16.78 -17.17
CA ILE A 132 -12.54 -18.16 -16.72
C ILE A 132 -11.42 -19.06 -17.23
N ASN A 133 -10.80 -19.81 -16.34
CA ASN A 133 -9.84 -20.85 -16.67
C ASN A 133 -10.57 -22.17 -17.00
N ARG A 134 -10.52 -22.58 -18.27
CA ARG A 134 -11.14 -23.81 -18.78
C ARG A 134 -10.40 -25.10 -18.40
N GLU A 135 -9.22 -25.02 -17.76
CA GLU A 135 -8.60 -26.19 -17.10
C GLU A 135 -9.37 -26.61 -15.85
N CYS A 136 -10.05 -25.66 -15.19
CA CYS A 136 -10.79 -25.90 -13.95
C CYS A 136 -12.30 -26.03 -14.19
N VAL A 137 -12.86 -25.17 -15.04
CA VAL A 137 -14.29 -25.17 -15.35
C VAL A 137 -14.59 -26.16 -16.47
N GLY A 138 -15.72 -26.86 -16.44
CA GLY A 138 -16.04 -27.93 -17.41
C GLY A 138 -16.60 -27.43 -18.74
N GLU A 139 -17.35 -26.32 -18.73
CA GLU A 139 -18.01 -25.74 -19.92
C GLU A 139 -17.76 -24.23 -20.06
N ASP A 140 -17.88 -23.72 -21.29
CA ASP A 140 -17.80 -22.27 -21.55
C ASP A 140 -18.99 -21.58 -20.89
N ILE A 141 -18.74 -20.44 -20.25
CA ILE A 141 -19.81 -19.61 -19.67
C ILE A 141 -20.09 -18.43 -20.61
N GLU A 142 -21.37 -18.18 -20.87
CA GLU A 142 -21.84 -17.04 -21.66
C GLU A 142 -21.84 -15.75 -20.84
N ASP A 143 -21.92 -14.60 -21.52
CA ASP A 143 -22.13 -13.30 -20.88
C ASP A 143 -23.36 -13.36 -19.95
N LEU A 144 -23.24 -12.76 -18.75
CA LEU A 144 -24.25 -12.88 -17.71
C LEU A 144 -24.59 -11.55 -17.06
N GLU A 145 -25.76 -11.51 -16.43
CA GLU A 145 -26.20 -10.38 -15.62
C GLU A 145 -26.48 -10.82 -14.19
N TYR A 146 -25.92 -10.10 -13.23
CA TYR A 146 -26.21 -10.22 -11.82
C TYR A 146 -26.48 -8.84 -11.23
N THR A 147 -27.77 -8.48 -11.22
CA THR A 147 -28.25 -7.19 -10.69
C THR A 147 -29.07 -7.44 -9.42
N PRO A 148 -28.42 -7.54 -8.23
CA PRO A 148 -29.13 -7.86 -6.98
C PRO A 148 -30.09 -6.75 -6.54
N LYS A 149 -29.83 -5.51 -6.95
CA LYS A 149 -30.72 -4.35 -6.79
C LYS A 149 -30.60 -3.41 -7.99
N PRO A 150 -31.62 -2.57 -8.27
CA PRO A 150 -31.55 -1.59 -9.36
C PRO A 150 -30.35 -0.64 -9.28
N GLU A 151 -29.91 -0.27 -8.07
CA GLU A 151 -28.72 0.56 -7.87
C GLU A 151 -27.37 -0.18 -8.03
N PHE A 152 -27.40 -1.50 -8.21
CA PHE A 152 -26.22 -2.36 -8.34
C PHE A 152 -26.29 -3.21 -9.61
N GLU A 153 -26.33 -2.54 -10.76
CA GLU A 153 -26.28 -3.18 -12.08
C GLU A 153 -24.96 -3.94 -12.25
N GLY A 154 -25.05 -5.19 -12.71
CA GLY A 154 -23.90 -6.07 -12.86
C GLY A 154 -23.94 -6.84 -14.17
N HIS A 155 -23.63 -6.16 -15.28
CA HIS A 155 -23.47 -6.81 -16.58
C HIS A 155 -22.03 -7.29 -16.74
N PHE A 156 -21.83 -8.59 -16.91
CA PHE A 156 -20.52 -9.22 -17.01
C PHE A 156 -20.25 -9.72 -18.42
N LYS A 157 -19.20 -9.17 -19.03
CA LYS A 157 -18.59 -9.76 -20.22
C LYS A 157 -17.67 -10.90 -19.80
N VAL A 158 -17.97 -12.11 -20.26
CA VAL A 158 -17.24 -13.32 -19.91
C VAL A 158 -16.21 -13.65 -20.98
N THR A 159 -14.99 -14.00 -20.56
CA THR A 159 -13.93 -14.48 -21.45
C THR A 159 -13.41 -15.81 -20.96
N ASN A 160 -13.74 -16.87 -21.70
CA ASN A 160 -13.25 -18.23 -21.47
C ASN A 160 -11.86 -18.37 -22.08
N VAL A 161 -10.85 -18.67 -21.26
CA VAL A 161 -9.46 -18.87 -21.71
C VAL A 161 -8.99 -20.28 -21.45
N LYS A 162 -8.01 -20.72 -22.23
CA LYS A 162 -7.59 -22.12 -22.26
C LYS A 162 -7.02 -22.61 -20.93
N ASN A 163 -6.27 -21.79 -20.22
CA ASN A 163 -5.50 -22.16 -19.02
C ASN A 163 -5.28 -20.97 -18.07
N GLU A 164 -4.67 -21.24 -16.92
CA GLU A 164 -4.36 -20.21 -15.90
C GLU A 164 -3.40 -19.11 -16.43
N GLU A 165 -2.42 -19.48 -17.25
CA GLU A 165 -1.44 -18.54 -17.79
C GLU A 165 -2.11 -17.46 -18.66
N GLU A 166 -2.99 -17.86 -19.57
CA GLU A 166 -3.75 -16.94 -20.42
C GLU A 166 -4.73 -16.08 -19.60
N LEU A 167 -5.28 -16.64 -18.51
CA LEU A 167 -6.13 -15.88 -17.58
C LEU A 167 -5.36 -14.73 -16.92
N ILE A 168 -4.19 -15.02 -16.38
CA ILE A 168 -3.35 -14.01 -15.71
C ILE A 168 -2.84 -12.97 -16.72
N LYS A 169 -2.42 -13.40 -17.91
CA LYS A 169 -2.00 -12.50 -18.99
C LYS A 169 -3.12 -11.56 -19.44
N LEU A 170 -4.34 -12.08 -19.62
CA LEU A 170 -5.48 -11.28 -20.03
C LEU A 170 -5.83 -10.25 -18.96
N TRP A 171 -5.85 -10.67 -17.68
CA TRP A 171 -6.05 -9.77 -16.55
C TRP A 171 -5.03 -8.62 -16.54
N PHE A 172 -3.73 -8.94 -16.57
CA PHE A 172 -2.69 -7.92 -16.59
C PHE A 172 -2.74 -7.04 -17.84
N SER A 173 -3.07 -7.61 -19.00
CA SER A 173 -3.22 -6.83 -20.24
C SER A 173 -4.33 -5.80 -20.11
N HIS A 174 -5.48 -6.20 -19.55
CA HIS A 174 -6.60 -5.29 -19.38
C HIS A 174 -6.32 -4.20 -18.34
N MET A 175 -5.65 -4.54 -17.22
CA MET A 175 -5.25 -3.55 -16.21
C MET A 175 -4.29 -2.50 -16.77
N ARG A 176 -3.40 -2.87 -17.69
CA ARG A 176 -2.49 -1.91 -18.38
C ARG A 176 -3.22 -1.02 -19.37
N GLU A 177 -4.27 -1.54 -20.01
CA GLU A 177 -5.08 -0.77 -20.95
C GLU A 177 -5.90 0.28 -20.21
N VAL A 178 -6.63 -0.13 -19.15
CA VAL A 178 -7.58 0.73 -18.44
C VAL A 178 -6.94 1.59 -17.34
N LYS A 179 -5.74 1.22 -16.86
CA LYS A 179 -4.94 1.94 -15.86
C LYS A 179 -5.76 2.41 -14.64
N PRO A 180 -6.37 1.49 -13.87
CA PRO A 180 -7.10 1.85 -12.66
C PRO A 180 -6.21 2.63 -11.69
N GLY A 181 -6.73 3.74 -11.18
CA GLY A 181 -6.07 4.51 -10.12
C GLY A 181 -6.30 3.91 -8.73
N ILE A 182 -7.37 3.12 -8.58
CA ILE A 182 -7.75 2.46 -7.34
C ILE A 182 -8.06 1.00 -7.62
N TYR A 183 -7.48 0.11 -6.82
CA TYR A 183 -7.87 -1.30 -6.73
C TYR A 183 -8.60 -1.54 -5.43
N VAL A 184 -9.73 -2.25 -5.50
CA VAL A 184 -10.55 -2.62 -4.34
C VAL A 184 -10.67 -4.14 -4.31
N THR A 185 -10.44 -4.72 -3.14
CA THR A 185 -10.59 -6.16 -2.88
C THR A 185 -11.24 -6.36 -1.51
N TYR A 186 -11.65 -7.58 -1.22
CA TYR A 186 -12.05 -7.97 0.13
C TYR A 186 -11.02 -8.96 0.68
N ASN A 187 -10.25 -8.57 1.69
CA ASN A 187 -9.14 -9.37 2.24
C ASN A 187 -7.99 -9.65 1.24
N GLY A 188 -7.88 -8.89 0.15
CA GLY A 188 -6.93 -9.21 -0.93
C GLY A 188 -5.45 -9.09 -0.55
N ASP A 189 -5.09 -8.28 0.44
CA ASP A 189 -3.71 -8.21 0.93
C ASP A 189 -3.23 -9.53 1.54
N PHE A 190 -4.15 -10.34 2.07
CA PHE A 190 -3.85 -11.62 2.71
C PHE A 190 -4.18 -12.84 1.84
N PHE A 191 -4.89 -12.65 0.73
CA PHE A 191 -5.31 -13.75 -0.14
C PHE A 191 -5.07 -13.43 -1.62
N ASP A 192 -5.91 -12.60 -2.23
CA ASP A 192 -5.94 -12.38 -3.68
C ASP A 192 -4.58 -11.97 -4.26
N TRP A 193 -3.93 -10.95 -3.68
CA TRP A 193 -2.67 -10.44 -4.20
C TRP A 193 -1.51 -11.43 -4.02
N PRO A 194 -1.23 -11.96 -2.82
CA PRO A 194 -0.17 -12.96 -2.65
C PRO A 194 -0.39 -14.23 -3.49
N PHE A 195 -1.64 -14.67 -3.64
CA PHE A 195 -1.97 -15.85 -4.45
C PHE A 195 -1.70 -15.57 -5.92
N LEU A 196 -2.22 -14.46 -6.45
CA LEU A 196 -2.01 -14.07 -7.85
C LEU A 196 -0.54 -13.82 -8.17
N GLU A 197 0.22 -13.21 -7.25
CA GLU A 197 1.67 -13.00 -7.41
C GLU A 197 2.42 -14.34 -7.52
N SER A 198 2.12 -15.28 -6.62
CA SER A 198 2.71 -16.62 -6.61
C SER A 198 2.39 -17.39 -7.89
N ARG A 199 1.13 -17.37 -8.34
CA ARG A 199 0.70 -18.04 -9.58
C ARG A 199 1.29 -17.39 -10.82
N ALA A 200 1.36 -16.06 -10.87
CA ALA A 200 2.05 -15.35 -11.94
C ALA A 200 3.52 -15.77 -12.04
N ALA A 201 4.22 -15.82 -10.90
CA ALA A 201 5.62 -16.24 -10.83
C ALA A 201 5.84 -17.69 -11.30
N HIS A 202 4.90 -18.60 -11.01
CA HIS A 202 4.94 -19.98 -11.50
C HIS A 202 4.97 -20.06 -13.05
N HIS A 203 4.26 -19.14 -13.72
CA HIS A 203 4.26 -19.01 -15.18
C HIS A 203 5.37 -18.10 -15.72
N GLY A 204 6.35 -17.72 -14.90
CA GLY A 204 7.44 -16.84 -15.29
C GLY A 204 7.03 -15.37 -15.52
N LEU A 205 5.85 -14.97 -15.06
CA LEU A 205 5.35 -13.60 -15.11
C LEU A 205 5.74 -12.87 -13.83
N ARG A 206 6.11 -11.59 -13.93
CA ARG A 206 6.33 -10.73 -12.76
C ARG A 206 5.33 -9.59 -12.76
N MET A 207 4.56 -9.46 -11.68
CA MET A 207 3.58 -8.39 -11.54
C MET A 207 4.21 -6.99 -11.70
N ASN A 208 5.43 -6.79 -11.20
CA ASN A 208 6.13 -5.51 -11.31
C ASN A 208 6.65 -5.20 -12.73
N ASP A 209 7.14 -6.20 -13.46
CA ASP A 209 7.74 -5.99 -14.80
C ASP A 209 6.66 -5.75 -15.86
N VAL A 210 5.46 -6.28 -15.63
CA VAL A 210 4.33 -6.10 -16.54
C VAL A 210 3.77 -4.67 -16.46
N CYS A 211 3.97 -3.95 -15.35
CA CYS A 211 3.53 -2.56 -15.15
C CYS A 211 4.52 -1.47 -15.60
N LEU A 212 5.76 -1.81 -16.00
CA LEU A 212 6.85 -0.83 -16.18
C LEU A 212 7.23 -0.50 -17.63
N SER A 213 6.51 -1.00 -18.64
CA SER A 213 6.68 -0.52 -20.02
C SER A 213 5.83 0.72 -20.30
N LEU A 214 6.27 1.86 -19.74
CA LEU A 214 5.92 3.21 -20.20
C LEU A 214 7.16 3.87 -20.81
#